data_AF-A0AAD5B8Y4-F1
#
_entry.id   AF-A0AAD5B8Y4-F1
#
_cell.length_a   1.000
_cell.length_b   1.000
_cell.length_c   1.000
_cell.angle_alpha   90.00
_cell.angle_beta   90.00
_cell.angle_gamma   90.00
#
_symmetry.space_group_name_H-M   'P 1'
#
loop_
_entity.id
_entity.type
_entity.pdbx_description
1 polymer ?
#
loop_
_entity_poly.entity_id
_entity_poly.type
_entity_poly.pdbx_seq_one_letter_code
_entity_poly.pdbx_strand_id
1 'polypeptide(L)'
;STAPTECHFNSQALCEYEGNQYSLGQSWMEQGCIQCTCLHPFGVGCCETVQQPVDFPPWCQVQVESVTCKVNLVLTSDPRLPCIPGEGNSVDPSHGEINMKL
;
A
#
# COMPACT_ATOMS: atom_id res chain seq x y z
N SER A 1 15.44 2.79 -5.63
CA SER A 1 14.66 4.01 -5.90
C SER A 1 13.35 3.86 -5.15
N THR A 2 12.98 4.75 -4.23
CA THR A 2 11.68 4.65 -3.54
C THR A 2 10.60 5.19 -4.49
N ALA A 3 9.51 4.45 -4.71
CA ALA A 3 8.39 4.95 -5.51
C ALA A 3 7.88 6.27 -4.91
N PRO A 4 7.53 7.28 -5.73
CA PRO A 4 7.00 8.54 -5.22
C PRO A 4 5.63 8.27 -4.57
N THR A 5 5.50 8.59 -3.28
CA THR A 5 4.21 8.69 -2.61
C THR A 5 3.57 10.01 -3.03
N GLU A 6 2.39 9.95 -3.64
CA GLU A 6 1.67 11.15 -4.04
C GLU A 6 1.00 11.81 -2.81
N CYS A 7 1.19 13.12 -2.68
CA CYS A 7 0.58 13.92 -1.62
C CYS A 7 -0.13 15.11 -2.22
N HIS A 8 -1.31 15.41 -1.70
CA HIS A 8 -2.14 16.54 -2.12
C HIS A 8 -2.55 17.39 -0.92
N PHE A 9 -2.79 18.67 -1.18
CA PHE A 9 -3.25 19.61 -0.16
C PHE A 9 -4.48 20.35 -0.65
N ASN A 10 -5.52 20.38 0.17
CA ASN A 10 -6.74 21.13 -0.09
C ASN A 10 -6.94 22.21 0.98
N SER A 11 -6.74 23.47 0.58
CA SER A 11 -6.89 24.62 1.47
C SER A 11 -8.33 24.96 1.85
N GLN A 12 -9.30 24.41 1.12
CA GLN A 12 -10.74 24.64 1.35
C GLN A 12 -11.40 23.49 2.10
N ALA A 13 -10.71 22.37 2.29
CA ALA A 13 -11.24 21.22 3.01
C ALA A 13 -11.42 21.51 4.50
N LEU A 14 -12.51 20.98 5.06
CA LEU A 14 -12.77 21.00 6.50
C LEU A 14 -12.11 19.78 7.14
N CYS A 15 -11.71 19.91 8.41
CA CYS A 15 -11.18 18.78 9.19
C CYS A 15 -12.31 17.90 9.70
N GLU A 16 -13.09 17.33 8.78
CA GLU A 16 -14.21 16.44 9.06
C GLU A 16 -14.18 15.24 8.12
N TYR A 17 -14.32 14.05 8.68
CA TYR A 17 -14.39 12.81 7.91
C TYR A 17 -15.37 11.83 8.58
N GLU A 18 -16.28 11.26 7.79
CA GLU A 18 -17.34 10.34 8.26
C GLU A 18 -18.12 10.87 9.49
N GLY A 19 -18.36 12.18 9.54
CA GLY A 19 -19.06 12.85 10.65
C GLY A 19 -18.22 13.06 11.91
N ASN A 20 -16.94 12.68 11.91
CA ASN A 20 -16.00 12.97 13.00
C ASN A 20 -15.21 14.23 12.69
N GLN A 21 -15.07 15.10 13.70
CA GLN A 21 -14.32 16.34 13.59
C GLN A 21 -12.90 16.17 14.16
N TYR A 22 -11.91 16.66 13.42
CA TYR A 22 -10.49 16.50 13.72
C TYR A 22 -9.87 17.86 14.08
N SER A 23 -9.09 17.87 15.15
CA SER A 23 -8.30 19.03 15.58
C SER A 23 -6.98 19.11 14.79
N LEU A 24 -6.33 20.27 14.82
CA LEU A 24 -5.01 20.47 14.21
C LEU A 24 -4.03 19.35 14.61
N GLY A 25 -3.38 18.77 13.60
CA GLY A 25 -2.39 17.70 13.77
C GLY A 25 -2.99 16.30 13.93
N GLN A 26 -4.31 16.16 14.08
CA GLN A 26 -4.94 14.85 14.06
C GLN A 26 -5.06 14.31 12.63
N SER A 27 -4.94 13.00 12.50
CA SER A 27 -4.99 12.29 11.22
C SER A 27 -6.09 11.25 11.19
N TRP A 28 -6.53 10.92 9.97
CA TRP A 28 -7.44 9.83 9.69
C TRP A 28 -7.02 9.08 8.42
N MET A 29 -7.54 7.87 8.27
CA MET A 29 -7.40 7.10 7.05
C MET A 29 -8.66 7.23 6.21
N GLU A 30 -8.50 7.65 4.96
CA GLU A 30 -9.54 7.58 3.95
C GLU A 30 -9.47 6.25 3.18
N GLN A 31 -10.49 6.01 2.36
CA GLN A 31 -10.50 4.91 1.40
C GLN A 31 -9.28 4.97 0.47
N GLY A 32 -8.76 3.81 0.10
CA GLY A 32 -7.61 3.73 -0.80
C GLY A 32 -6.26 4.04 -0.13
N CYS A 33 -6.17 3.90 1.20
CA CYS A 33 -4.90 4.01 1.93
C CYS A 33 -4.24 5.39 1.85
N ILE A 34 -5.09 6.41 1.88
CA ILE A 34 -4.70 7.81 1.93
C ILE A 34 -4.81 8.30 3.38
N GLN A 35 -3.69 8.70 3.98
CA GLN A 35 -3.70 9.31 5.30
C GLN A 35 -3.83 10.82 5.15
N CYS A 36 -4.88 11.36 5.76
CA CYS A 36 -5.12 12.80 5.81
C CYS A 36 -4.79 13.34 7.19
N THR A 37 -4.30 14.57 7.24
CA THR A 37 -3.97 15.29 8.47
C THR A 37 -4.65 16.65 8.44
N CYS A 38 -5.35 16.98 9.52
CA CYS A 38 -5.92 18.29 9.71
C CYS A 38 -4.82 19.32 9.93
N LEU A 39 -4.79 20.34 9.08
CA LEU A 39 -3.87 21.48 9.17
C LEU A 39 -4.64 22.78 9.42
N HIS A 40 -5.78 22.73 10.13
CA HIS A 40 -6.62 23.90 10.40
C HIS A 40 -5.81 25.05 11.05
N PRO A 41 -5.98 26.31 10.60
CA PRO A 41 -6.98 26.82 9.65
C PRO A 41 -6.56 26.76 8.17
N PHE A 42 -5.44 26.11 7.85
CA PHE A 42 -4.86 26.15 6.51
C PHE A 42 -5.50 25.17 5.53
N GLY A 43 -6.07 24.06 6.01
CA GLY A 43 -6.76 23.07 5.20
C GLY A 43 -6.47 21.63 5.65
N VAL A 44 -6.46 20.70 4.70
CA VAL A 44 -6.17 19.28 4.93
C VAL A 44 -5.10 18.83 3.94
N GLY A 45 -4.08 18.13 4.45
CA GLY A 45 -3.05 17.47 3.64
C GLY A 45 -3.26 15.97 3.66
N CYS A 46 -3.22 15.32 2.50
CA CYS A 46 -3.46 13.89 2.34
C CYS A 46 -2.32 13.25 1.54
N CYS A 47 -1.84 12.09 1.96
CA CYS A 47 -0.77 11.36 1.29
C CYS A 47 -1.13 9.88 1.15
N GLU A 48 -0.77 9.29 0.02
CA GLU A 48 -0.76 7.83 -0.10
C GLU A 48 0.25 7.24 0.90
N THR A 49 -0.21 6.25 1.68
CA THR A 49 0.63 5.56 2.67
C THR A 49 1.25 4.27 2.13
N VAL A 50 0.73 3.78 1.00
CA VAL A 50 1.13 2.50 0.42
C VAL A 50 2.49 2.65 -0.26
N GLN A 51 3.51 2.07 0.36
CA GLN A 51 4.83 1.96 -0.28
C GLN A 51 4.90 0.65 -1.05
N GLN A 52 4.73 0.73 -2.37
CA GLN A 52 4.81 -0.45 -3.24
C GLN A 52 6.27 -0.80 -3.54
N PRO A 53 6.68 -2.08 -3.45
CA PRO A 53 7.97 -2.53 -3.93
C PRO A 53 8.11 -2.20 -5.41
N VAL A 54 9.23 -1.59 -5.80
CA VAL A 54 9.52 -1.29 -7.22
C VAL A 54 10.26 -2.43 -7.91
N ASP A 55 11.08 -3.16 -7.14
CA ASP A 55 11.93 -4.24 -7.63
C ASP A 55 11.44 -5.55 -7.03
N PHE A 56 10.82 -6.39 -7.85
CA PHE A 56 10.42 -7.76 -7.50
C PHE A 56 10.43 -8.64 -8.75
N PRO A 57 10.49 -9.98 -8.61
CA PRO A 57 10.52 -10.87 -9.77
C PRO A 57 9.27 -10.76 -10.65
N PRO A 58 9.37 -10.95 -11.98
CA PRO A 58 8.25 -10.75 -12.92
C PRO A 58 7.10 -11.75 -12.73
N TRP A 59 7.31 -12.86 -12.03
CA TRP A 59 6.27 -13.83 -11.68
C TRP A 59 5.52 -13.48 -10.39
N CYS A 60 5.80 -12.32 -9.81
CA CYS A 60 5.10 -11.79 -8.66
C CYS A 60 4.33 -10.53 -9.06
N GLN A 61 3.32 -10.20 -8.27
CA GLN A 61 2.56 -8.97 -8.42
C GLN A 61 2.24 -8.39 -7.04
N VAL A 62 2.04 -7.07 -7.00
CA VAL A 62 1.68 -6.34 -5.79
C VAL A 62 0.19 -6.51 -5.51
N GLN A 63 -0.15 -6.88 -4.28
CA GLN A 63 -1.51 -6.87 -3.75
C GLN A 63 -1.56 -5.95 -2.53
N VAL A 64 -2.45 -4.96 -2.58
CA VAL A 64 -2.70 -4.04 -1.47
C VAL A 64 -3.98 -4.46 -0.75
N GLU A 65 -3.86 -4.75 0.54
CA GLU A 65 -5.00 -5.02 1.41
C GLU A 65 -5.67 -3.70 1.80
N SER A 66 -6.88 -3.45 1.31
CA SER A 66 -7.56 -2.16 1.43
C SER A 66 -7.92 -1.76 2.86
N VAL A 67 -8.10 -2.73 3.77
CA VAL A 67 -8.52 -2.48 5.15
C VAL A 67 -7.33 -2.09 6.03
N THR A 68 -6.20 -2.78 5.88
CA THR A 68 -5.02 -2.55 6.73
C THR A 68 -3.91 -1.80 6.01
N CYS A 69 -4.08 -1.50 4.73
CA CYS A 69 -3.09 -0.86 3.86
C CYS A 69 -1.76 -1.60 3.80
N LYS A 70 -1.82 -2.94 3.95
CA LYS A 70 -0.64 -3.80 3.86
C LYS A 70 -0.34 -4.13 2.42
N VAL A 71 0.94 -4.10 2.08
CA VAL A 71 1.44 -4.51 0.76
C VAL A 71 1.99 -5.92 0.85
N ASN A 72 1.46 -6.82 0.04
CA ASN A 72 1.93 -8.18 -0.11
C ASN A 72 2.41 -8.41 -1.54
N LEU A 73 3.45 -9.23 -1.72
CA LEU A 73 3.78 -9.81 -3.01
C LEU A 73 3.11 -11.18 -3.11
N VAL A 74 2.36 -11.41 -4.18
CA VAL A 74 1.69 -12.68 -4.48
C VAL A 74 2.13 -13.19 -5.84
N LEU A 75 1.93 -14.48 -6.12
CA LEU A 75 2.24 -15.02 -7.43
C LEU A 75 1.28 -14.47 -8.50
N THR A 76 1.81 -14.15 -9.68
CA THR A 76 1.00 -13.73 -10.82
C THR A 76 0.10 -14.87 -11.34
N SER A 77 0.57 -16.13 -11.21
CA SER A 77 -0.19 -17.33 -11.62
C SER A 77 -1.31 -17.71 -10.64
N ASP A 78 -1.14 -17.44 -9.35
CA ASP A 78 -2.15 -17.64 -8.31
C ASP A 78 -2.01 -16.57 -7.20
N PRO A 79 -2.83 -15.50 -7.23
CA PRO A 79 -2.76 -14.41 -6.26
C PRO A 79 -3.07 -14.80 -4.81
N ARG A 80 -3.51 -16.04 -4.56
CA ARG A 80 -3.75 -16.57 -3.21
C ARG A 80 -2.47 -17.05 -2.54
N LEU A 81 -1.40 -17.25 -3.31
CA LEU A 81 -0.13 -17.75 -2.83
C LEU A 81 0.87 -16.59 -2.65
N PRO A 82 1.58 -16.52 -1.51
CA PRO A 82 2.60 -15.50 -1.30
C PRO A 82 3.78 -15.72 -2.26
N CYS A 83 4.34 -14.62 -2.76
CA CYS A 83 5.63 -14.63 -3.44
C CYS A 83 6.73 -14.32 -2.42
N ILE A 84 7.70 -15.22 -2.28
CA ILE A 84 8.83 -15.09 -1.35
C ILE A 84 10.12 -14.94 -2.16
N PRO A 85 10.64 -13.72 -2.35
CA PRO A 85 11.92 -13.51 -3.00
C PRO A 85 13.07 -13.90 -2.06
N GLY A 86 13.97 -14.79 -2.49
CA GLY A 86 15.29 -14.97 -1.84
C GLY A 86 15.55 -16.29 -1.09
N GLU A 87 14.56 -17.14 -0.85
CA GLU A 87 14.78 -18.44 -0.17
C GLU A 87 15.01 -19.60 -1.17
N GLY A 88 16.01 -19.45 -2.05
CA GLY A 88 16.42 -20.49 -3.01
C GLY A 88 15.52 -20.66 -4.25
N ASN A 89 14.42 -19.92 -4.33
CA ASN A 89 13.46 -19.96 -5.44
C ASN A 89 13.62 -18.75 -6.38
N SER A 90 14.83 -18.56 -6.90
CA SER A 90 15.11 -17.71 -8.07
C SER A 90 14.72 -18.42 -9.39
N VAL A 91 13.77 -19.35 -9.32
CA VAL A 91 13.29 -20.13 -10.45
C VAL A 91 11.85 -19.73 -10.70
N ASP A 92 11.60 -19.26 -11.91
CA ASP A 92 10.27 -19.04 -12.45
C ASP A 92 9.41 -20.30 -12.23
N PRO A 93 8.27 -20.22 -11.53
CA PRO A 93 7.42 -21.39 -11.25
C PRO A 93 6.91 -22.10 -12.52
N SER A 94 6.95 -21.45 -13.67
CA SER A 94 6.60 -22.05 -14.97
C SER A 94 7.71 -22.97 -15.51
N HIS A 95 8.92 -22.93 -14.94
CA HIS A 95 10.10 -23.67 -15.41
C HIS A 95 10.72 -24.61 -14.35
N GLY A 96 10.16 -24.74 -13.13
CA GLY A 96 10.69 -25.66 -12.11
C GLY A 96 9.67 -26.10 -11.08
N GLU A 97 9.63 -27.41 -10.80
CA GLU A 97 8.74 -28.02 -9.81
C GLU A 97 8.92 -27.42 -8.41
N ILE A 98 7.82 -26.88 -7.88
CA ILE A 98 7.70 -26.46 -6.47
C ILE A 98 7.77 -27.69 -5.55
N ASN A 99 8.92 -27.97 -4.95
CA ASN A 99 9.00 -28.97 -3.88
C ASN A 99 8.54 -28.33 -2.55
N MET A 100 7.22 -28.34 -2.31
CA MET A 100 6.66 -28.01 -1.01
C MET A 100 6.96 -29.16 -0.04
N LYS A 101 7.97 -29.00 0.83
CA LYS A 101 8.09 -29.87 2.01
C LYS A 101 7.06 -29.40 3.04
N LEU A 102 6.08 -30.27 3.27
CA LEU A 102 5.04 -30.17 4.29
C LEU A 102 5.63 -30.26 5.70
#